data_AF-A0A8T7ATI0-F1
#
_entry.id   AF-A0A8T7ATI0-F1
#
_cell.length_a   1.000
_cell.length_b   1.000
_cell.length_c   1.000
_cell.angle_alpha   90.00
_cell.angle_beta   90.00
_cell.angle_gamma   90.00
#
_symmetry.space_group_name_H-M   'P 1'
#
loop_
_entity.id
_entity.type
_entity.pdbx_description
1 polymer ?
#
loop_
_entity_poly.entity_id
_entity_poly.type
_entity_poly.pdbx_seq_one_letter_code
_entity_poly.pdbx_strand_id
1 'polypeptide(L)'
;AITTILALAFVTGTAFDRYSDAALPYLDSFTTWGAIVTTWMVARKILENWIYWFVIDSVSIYLYVNRELHLTALLFVLYLVLIVFGYVAWRKELQPAASVQAAA
;
A
#
# COMPACT_ATOMS: atom_id res chain seq x y z
N ALA A 1 0.49 5.21 -13.13
CA ALA A 1 0.39 4.82 -11.71
C ALA A 1 1.77 4.45 -11.17
N ILE A 2 2.34 3.30 -11.55
CA ILE A 2 3.69 2.88 -11.11
C ILE A 2 4.77 3.90 -11.52
N THR A 3 4.78 4.36 -12.77
CA THR A 3 5.73 5.39 -13.25
C THR A 3 5.57 6.73 -12.54
N THR A 4 4.35 7.10 -12.19
CA THR A 4 4.03 8.33 -11.45
C THR A 4 4.51 8.24 -10.00
N ILE A 5 4.30 7.10 -9.35
CA ILE A 5 4.83 6.79 -8.00
C ILE A 5 6.35 6.84 -8.00
N LEU A 6 7.00 6.20 -8.98
CA LEU A 6 8.46 6.15 -9.09
C LEU A 6 9.06 7.54 -9.34
N ALA A 7 8.45 8.35 -10.20
CA ALA A 7 8.92 9.71 -10.48
C ALA A 7 8.82 10.61 -9.23
N LEU A 8 7.69 10.57 -8.52
CA LEU A 8 7.50 11.34 -7.30
C LEU A 8 8.41 10.85 -6.16
N ALA A 9 8.55 9.54 -5.98
CA ALA A 9 9.47 8.96 -4.99
C ALA A 9 10.93 9.36 -5.27
N PHE A 10 11.36 9.41 -6.54
CA PHE A 10 12.71 9.82 -6.92
C PHE A 10 12.96 11.32 -6.65
N VAL A 11 12.02 12.18 -7.02
CA VAL A 11 12.12 13.64 -6.78
C VAL A 11 12.12 13.96 -5.28
N THR A 12 11.28 13.28 -4.50
CA THR A 12 11.18 13.56 -3.06
C THR A 12 12.33 12.92 -2.28
N GLY A 13 12.80 11.74 -2.70
CA GLY A 13 13.97 11.07 -2.11
C GLY A 13 15.26 11.87 -2.27
N THR A 14 15.47 12.50 -3.43
CA THR A 14 16.62 13.41 -3.65
C THR A 14 16.53 14.72 -2.86
N ALA A 15 15.32 15.18 -2.51
CA ALA A 15 15.12 16.31 -1.61
C ALA A 15 15.36 15.94 -0.14
N PHE A 16 14.92 14.76 0.31
CA PHE A 16 15.16 14.25 1.66
C PHE A 16 16.64 13.96 1.93
N ASP A 17 17.37 13.42 0.96
CA ASP A 17 18.82 13.14 1.04
C ASP A 17 19.66 14.42 1.26
N ARG A 18 19.12 15.61 0.91
CA ARG A 18 19.81 16.89 1.11
C ARG A 18 19.44 17.64 2.39
N TYR A 19 18.35 17.27 3.07
CA TYR A 19 17.79 18.04 4.18
C TYR A 19 17.44 17.22 5.43
N SER A 20 17.59 15.89 5.43
CA SER A 20 17.19 15.05 6.56
C SER A 20 18.15 13.88 6.78
N ASP A 21 18.51 13.63 8.04
CA ASP A 21 19.26 12.45 8.53
C ASP A 21 18.38 11.17 8.51
N ALA A 22 17.63 10.96 7.42
CA ALA A 22 16.78 9.79 7.28
C ALA A 22 17.65 8.57 6.91
N ALA A 23 17.62 7.53 7.73
CA ALA A 23 18.45 6.34 7.52
C ALA A 23 18.16 5.60 6.20
N LEU A 24 16.93 5.72 5.64
CA LEU A 24 16.52 5.11 4.36
C LEU A 24 15.53 6.02 3.57
N PRO A 25 15.99 7.16 3.03
CA PRO A 25 15.12 8.22 2.47
C PRO A 25 14.28 7.77 1.27
N TYR A 26 14.83 6.86 0.46
CA TYR A 26 14.15 6.31 -0.71
C TYR A 26 13.00 5.37 -0.34
N LEU A 27 13.16 4.57 0.73
CA LEU A 27 12.11 3.67 1.21
C LEU A 27 10.96 4.46 1.84
N ASP A 28 11.28 5.48 2.65
CA ASP A 28 10.27 6.35 3.27
C ASP A 28 9.49 7.18 2.23
N SER A 29 10.17 7.66 1.20
CA SER A 29 9.52 8.38 0.09
C SER A 29 8.63 7.45 -0.73
N PHE A 30 9.05 6.20 -0.94
CA PHE A 30 8.26 5.17 -1.63
C PHE A 30 6.99 4.81 -0.86
N THR A 31 7.08 4.54 0.45
CA THR A 31 5.90 4.18 1.26
C THR A 31 4.91 5.33 1.32
N THR A 32 5.38 6.58 1.42
CA THR A 32 4.53 7.77 1.44
C THR A 32 3.75 7.95 0.13
N TRP A 33 4.45 8.03 -1.02
CA TRP A 33 3.79 8.21 -2.31
C TRP A 33 2.98 6.99 -2.75
N GLY A 34 3.47 5.80 -2.42
CA GLY A 34 2.74 4.55 -2.58
C GLY A 34 1.41 4.59 -1.83
N ALA A 35 1.41 5.01 -0.56
CA ALA A 35 0.20 5.10 0.26
C ALA A 35 -0.80 6.14 -0.30
N ILE A 36 -0.32 7.29 -0.79
CA ILE A 36 -1.18 8.31 -1.42
C ILE A 36 -1.89 7.73 -2.65
N VAL A 37 -1.15 7.10 -3.57
CA VAL A 37 -1.74 6.54 -4.79
C VAL A 37 -2.66 5.37 -4.46
N THR A 38 -2.28 4.53 -3.50
CA THR A 38 -3.12 3.41 -3.06
C THR A 38 -4.42 3.90 -2.44
N THR A 39 -4.37 4.95 -1.62
CA THR A 39 -5.56 5.60 -1.05
C THR A 39 -6.48 6.15 -2.14
N TRP A 40 -5.90 6.75 -3.20
CA TRP A 40 -6.68 7.17 -4.37
C TRP A 40 -7.32 5.97 -5.10
N MET A 41 -6.63 4.84 -5.22
CA MET A 41 -7.18 3.60 -5.80
C MET A 41 -8.33 3.03 -4.97
N VAL A 42 -8.21 3.07 -3.64
CA VAL A 42 -9.29 2.70 -2.70
C VAL A 42 -10.52 3.57 -2.95
N ALA A 43 -10.35 4.90 -3.03
CA ALA A 43 -11.45 5.83 -3.29
C ALA A 43 -12.15 5.57 -4.64
N ARG A 44 -11.41 5.04 -5.62
CA ARG A 44 -11.94 4.63 -6.93
C ARG A 44 -12.48 3.21 -7.00
N LYS A 45 -12.56 2.48 -5.87
CA LYS A 45 -12.97 1.06 -5.79
C LYS A 45 -12.18 0.13 -6.74
N ILE A 46 -10.90 0.43 -6.98
CA ILE A 46 -10.03 -0.38 -7.84
C ILE A 46 -9.53 -1.60 -7.05
N LEU A 47 -9.76 -2.83 -7.52
CA LEU A 47 -9.44 -4.04 -6.75
C LEU A 47 -7.93 -4.25 -6.55
N GLU A 48 -7.10 -3.75 -7.46
CA GLU A 48 -5.65 -3.84 -7.40
C GLU A 48 -5.05 -3.11 -6.20
N ASN A 49 -5.78 -2.18 -5.56
CA ASN A 49 -5.32 -1.44 -4.39
C ASN A 49 -4.78 -2.35 -3.27
N TRP A 50 -5.40 -3.52 -3.10
CA TRP A 50 -5.03 -4.49 -2.07
C TRP A 50 -3.60 -5.03 -2.26
N ILE A 51 -3.16 -5.22 -3.51
CA ILE A 51 -1.79 -5.65 -3.81
C ILE A 51 -0.79 -4.54 -3.47
N TYR A 52 -1.16 -3.28 -3.72
CA TYR A 52 -0.29 -2.14 -3.36
C TYR A 52 -0.15 -1.99 -1.84
N TRP A 53 -1.24 -2.12 -1.08
CA TRP A 53 -1.18 -2.16 0.38
C TRP A 53 -0.29 -3.30 0.89
N PHE A 54 -0.33 -4.47 0.24
CA PHE A 54 0.50 -5.60 0.66
C PHE A 54 1.99 -5.27 0.55
N VAL A 55 2.40 -4.63 -0.55
CA VAL A 55 3.80 -4.21 -0.76
C VAL A 55 4.18 -3.10 0.23
N ILE A 56 3.34 -2.08 0.40
CA ILE A 56 3.61 -0.96 1.31
C ILE A 56 3.75 -1.45 2.75
N ASP A 57 2.84 -2.30 3.20
CA ASP A 57 2.86 -2.79 4.58
C ASP A 57 4.04 -3.74 4.83
N SER A 58 4.40 -4.57 3.85
CA SER A 58 5.60 -5.42 3.93
C SER A 58 6.89 -4.59 4.06
N VAL A 59 7.01 -3.51 3.28
CA VAL A 59 8.15 -2.57 3.36
C VAL A 59 8.13 -1.83 4.71
N SER A 60 6.94 -1.46 5.19
CA SER A 60 6.77 -0.77 6.48
C SER A 60 7.16 -1.65 7.67
N ILE A 61 6.84 -2.95 7.64
CA ILE A 61 7.31 -3.92 8.64
C ILE A 61 8.84 -3.94 8.69
N TYR A 62 9.50 -4.04 7.54
CA TYR A 62 10.97 -4.01 7.47
C TYR A 62 11.52 -2.70 8.06
N LEU A 63 10.95 -1.55 7.71
CA LEU A 63 11.37 -0.25 8.25
C LEU A 63 11.20 -0.16 9.77
N TYR A 64 10.06 -0.60 10.30
CA TYR A 64 9.76 -0.49 11.73
C TYR A 64 10.56 -1.47 12.57
N VAL A 65 10.88 -2.66 12.06
CA VAL A 65 11.80 -3.59 12.73
C VAL A 65 13.20 -2.97 12.83
N ASN A 66 13.71 -2.37 11.75
CA ASN A 66 15.02 -1.69 11.77
C ASN A 66 15.06 -0.46 12.70
N ARG A 67 13.90 0.10 13.06
CA ARG A 67 13.77 1.24 13.99
C ARG A 67 13.45 0.83 15.42
N GLU A 68 13.52 -0.46 15.75
CA GLU A 68 13.15 -1.02 17.06
C GLU A 68 11.68 -0.73 17.46
N LEU A 69 10.82 -0.44 16.47
CA LEU A 69 9.40 -0.15 16.64
C LEU A 69 8.57 -1.44 16.47
N HIS A 70 8.84 -2.44 17.31
CA HIS A 70 8.24 -3.78 17.16
C HIS A 70 6.72 -3.80 17.28
N LEU A 71 6.14 -2.96 18.16
CA LEU A 71 4.69 -2.90 18.32
C LEU A 71 4.00 -2.40 17.05
N THR A 72 4.58 -1.39 16.39
CA THR A 72 4.10 -0.88 15.11
C THR A 72 4.30 -1.89 14.00
N ALA A 73 5.45 -2.57 13.95
CA ALA A 73 5.67 -3.67 13.00
C ALA A 73 4.61 -4.78 13.14
N LEU A 74 4.26 -5.17 14.37
CA LEU A 74 3.21 -6.16 14.63
C LEU A 74 1.84 -5.69 14.12
N LEU A 75 1.48 -4.42 14.33
CA LEU A 75 0.25 -3.84 13.79
C LEU A 75 0.19 -3.99 12.26
N PHE A 76 1.28 -3.70 11.56
CA PHE A 76 1.34 -3.84 10.11
C PHE A 76 1.27 -5.29 9.64
N VAL A 77 1.80 -6.25 10.41
CA VAL A 77 1.56 -7.68 10.15
C VAL A 77 0.07 -8.03 10.23
N LEU A 78 -0.67 -7.45 11.17
CA LEU A 78 -2.13 -7.62 11.23
C LEU A 78 -2.83 -6.99 10.01
N TYR A 79 -2.33 -5.87 9.49
CA TYR A 79 -2.87 -5.27 8.27
C TYR A 79 -2.66 -6.15 7.04
N LEU A 80 -1.54 -6.88 6.92
CA LEU A 80 -1.38 -7.88 5.87
C LEU A 80 -2.50 -8.92 5.85
N VAL A 81 -2.99 -9.32 7.02
CA VAL A 81 -4.14 -10.23 7.13
C VAL A 81 -5.43 -9.54 6.68
N LEU A 82 -5.65 -8.28 7.08
CA LEU A 82 -6.82 -7.50 6.65
C LEU A 82 -6.87 -7.28 5.14
N ILE A 83 -5.72 -7.15 4.48
CA ILE A 83 -5.63 -7.00 3.03
C ILE A 83 -6.22 -8.22 2.31
N VAL A 84 -5.95 -9.43 2.81
CA VAL A 84 -6.52 -10.66 2.25
C VAL A 84 -8.05 -10.65 2.40
N PHE A 85 -8.55 -10.28 3.57
CA PHE A 85 -10.00 -10.18 3.80
C PHE A 85 -10.65 -9.11 2.93
N GLY A 86 -10.03 -7.94 2.82
CA GLY A 86 -10.48 -6.82 2.00
C GLY A 86 -10.54 -7.19 0.52
N TYR A 87 -9.50 -7.85 0.00
CA TYR A 87 -9.48 -8.32 -1.38
C TYR A 87 -10.61 -9.31 -1.66
N VAL A 88 -10.82 -10.30 -0.78
CA VAL A 88 -11.88 -11.31 -0.95
C VAL A 88 -13.27 -10.67 -0.87
N ALA A 89 -13.48 -9.74 0.07
CA ALA A 89 -14.76 -9.04 0.23
C ALA A 89 -15.09 -8.18 -1.01
N TRP A 90 -14.14 -7.35 -1.44
CA TRP A 90 -14.34 -6.47 -2.60
C TRP A 90 -14.48 -7.24 -3.89
N ARG A 91 -13.72 -8.34 -4.08
CA ARG A 91 -13.86 -9.20 -5.25
C ARG A 91 -15.25 -9.81 -5.36
N LYS A 92 -15.92 -10.10 -4.25
CA LYS A 92 -17.30 -10.61 -4.23
C LYS A 92 -18.31 -9.50 -4.52
N GLU A 93 -18.12 -8.30 -3.98
CA GLU A 93 -18.99 -7.13 -4.22
C GLU A 93 -18.91 -6.63 -5.68
N LEU A 94 -17.72 -6.67 -6.27
CA LEU A 94 -17.44 -6.21 -7.64
C LEU A 94 -17.73 -7.28 -8.70
N GLN A 95 -18.05 -8.51 -8.32
CA GLN A 95 -18.57 -9.51 -9.25
C GLN A 95 -20.00 -9.11 -9.66
N PRO A 96 -20.25 -8.82 -10.95
CA PRO A 96 -21.58 -8.43 -11.39
C PRO A 96 -22.59 -9.54 -11.09
N ALA A 97 -23.82 -9.15 -10.74
CA ALA A 97 -24.98 -10.02 -10.53
C ALA A 97 -25.41 -10.87 -11.76
N ALA A 98 -24.50 -11.13 -12.71
CA ALA A 98 -24.72 -11.97 -13.88
C ALA A 98 -25.02 -13.43 -13.51
N SER A 99 -24.60 -13.90 -12.32
CA SER A 99 -24.94 -15.25 -11.85
C SER A 99 -26.38 -15.38 -11.31
N VAL A 100 -27.04 -14.27 -10.95
CA VAL A 100 -28.44 -14.29 -10.48
C VAL A 100 -29.41 -14.22 -11.66
N GLN A 101 -29.04 -13.55 -12.75
CA GLN A 101 -29.84 -13.48 -13.98
C GLN A 101 -29.71 -14.69 -14.91
N ALA A 102 -28.65 -15.50 -14.80
CA ALA A 102 -28.51 -16.74 -15.57
C ALA A 102 -29.29 -17.94 -14.97
N ALA A 103 -29.85 -17.77 -13.75
CA ALA A 103 -30.56 -18.80 -13.00
C ALA A 103 -32.07 -18.49 -12.81
N ALA A 104 -32.57 -17.40 -13.41
CA ALA A 104 -33.97 -16.98 -13.41
C ALA A 104 -34.51 -16.97 -14.84
#